data_AF-A0A7Y7H2P9-F1
#
_entry.id   AF-A0A7Y7H2P9-F1
#
_cell.length_a   1.000
_cell.length_b   1.000
_cell.length_c   1.000
_cell.angle_alpha   90.00
_cell.angle_beta   90.00
_cell.angle_gamma   90.00
#
_symmetry.space_group_name_H-M   'P 1'
#
loop_
_entity.id
_entity.type
_entity.pdbx_description
1 polymer ?
#
loop_
_entity_poly.entity_id
_entity_poly.type
_entity_poly.pdbx_seq_one_letter_code
_entity_poly.pdbx_strand_id
1 'polypeptide(L)'
;MTHLFKCFSFLLFFVIETAVVKANTIDKLKTDKDVFDLLINMKAFGSSDAIEVVPSDMLLKRLDCNDVAINWKVKSWEKVDFNHDKLTDLIVTVKDNNRSLFIFAVIDKGKGGLKCLELSNNRGSYCQLVKPITVDGIQMIAYYSKRFRMINQQLELNETEQTDTLIYLFGGFVEYNRKPLDYNIKSISIKVTDSIGVTNQGKVFYSPGLRRMFRDTLEMNLAIDSSHNTYVSDVPLNKLNNRKALINYINIKKMKTSYSVLWTDDAEANLIVEFADGTKKRIRDYGMIGSFGLTRLYLTLLDLKNSLTWKLARK
;
A
#
# COMPACT_ATOMS: atom_id res chain seq x y z
N MET A 1 44.98 -36.86 58.36
CA MET A 1 43.85 -37.19 57.48
C MET A 1 43.27 -35.90 56.94
N THR A 2 43.41 -35.74 55.63
CA THR A 2 43.02 -34.63 54.76
C THR A 2 41.50 -34.51 54.58
N HIS A 3 41.01 -33.29 54.31
CA HIS A 3 39.84 -32.88 53.48
C HIS A 3 39.39 -31.50 54.02
N LEU A 4 39.73 -30.32 53.47
CA LEU A 4 39.62 -29.79 52.10
C LEU A 4 38.19 -29.92 51.53
N PHE A 5 37.34 -28.91 51.80
CA PHE A 5 36.21 -28.58 50.94
C PHE A 5 36.25 -27.08 50.59
N LYS A 6 36.42 -26.84 49.30
CA LYS A 6 36.64 -25.55 48.66
C LYS A 6 35.30 -24.79 48.51
N CYS A 7 35.36 -23.49 48.77
CA CYS A 7 34.40 -22.51 48.30
C CYS A 7 34.25 -22.59 46.77
N PHE A 8 33.03 -22.79 46.29
CA PHE A 8 32.66 -22.51 44.91
C PHE A 8 31.63 -21.38 44.92
N SER A 9 32.12 -20.15 44.77
CA SER A 9 31.27 -18.99 44.51
C SER A 9 31.00 -18.96 43.00
N PHE A 10 29.79 -19.34 42.60
CA PHE A 10 29.35 -19.27 41.21
C PHE A 10 28.91 -17.83 40.93
N LEU A 11 29.82 -17.03 40.38
CA LEU A 11 29.52 -15.68 39.89
C LEU A 11 28.70 -15.82 38.60
N LEU A 12 27.38 -15.70 38.72
CA LEU A 12 26.45 -15.69 37.59
C LEU A 12 26.59 -14.34 36.87
N PHE A 13 27.41 -14.29 35.82
CA PHE A 13 27.45 -13.15 34.91
C PHE A 13 26.14 -13.12 34.12
N PHE A 14 25.20 -12.27 34.55
CA PHE A 14 24.11 -11.82 33.69
C PHE A 14 24.72 -11.00 32.55
N VAL A 15 24.97 -11.66 31.41
CA VAL A 15 25.20 -10.97 30.15
C VAL A 15 23.86 -10.37 29.75
N ILE A 16 23.61 -9.13 30.18
CA ILE A 16 22.59 -8.30 29.57
C ILE A 16 23.13 -8.00 28.17
N GLU A 17 22.68 -8.76 27.18
CA GLU A 17 22.79 -8.33 25.79
C GLU A 17 21.99 -7.03 25.69
N THR A 18 22.68 -5.90 25.88
CA THR A 18 22.18 -4.63 25.39
C THR A 18 22.16 -4.80 23.88
N ALA A 19 21.01 -5.16 23.33
CA ALA A 19 20.75 -4.98 21.92
C ALA A 19 21.05 -3.51 21.64
N VAL A 20 22.23 -3.25 21.09
CA VAL A 20 22.57 -1.93 20.55
C VAL A 20 21.55 -1.76 19.44
N VAL A 21 20.46 -1.07 19.74
CA VAL A 21 19.47 -0.64 18.75
C VAL A 21 20.26 0.26 17.83
N LYS A 22 20.79 -0.31 16.74
CA LYS A 22 21.38 0.49 15.67
C LYS A 22 20.27 1.41 15.20
N ALA A 23 20.42 2.70 15.49
CA ALA A 23 19.52 3.73 14.98
C ALA A 23 19.29 3.48 13.50
N ASN A 24 18.03 3.30 13.12
CA ASN A 24 17.66 2.98 11.76
C ASN A 24 17.91 4.21 10.86
N THR A 25 17.82 4.05 9.54
CA THR A 25 18.12 5.16 8.61
C THR A 25 17.18 6.34 8.85
N ILE A 26 15.92 6.08 9.20
CA ILE A 26 14.89 7.09 9.43
C ILE A 26 15.11 7.84 10.76
N ASP A 27 15.64 7.19 11.79
CA ASP A 27 15.96 7.80 13.09
C ASP A 27 16.96 8.95 12.95
N LYS A 28 17.84 8.88 11.95
CA LYS A 28 18.88 9.88 11.69
C LYS A 28 18.37 11.16 11.01
N LEU A 29 17.18 11.13 10.40
CA LEU A 29 16.61 12.28 9.70
C LEU A 29 16.30 13.41 10.69
N LYS A 30 16.79 14.62 10.44
CA LYS A 30 16.55 15.79 11.29
C LYS A 30 15.95 16.97 10.52
N THR A 31 16.17 17.02 9.22
CA THR A 31 15.83 18.15 8.36
C THR A 31 15.02 17.72 7.14
N ASP A 32 14.33 18.67 6.51
CA ASP A 32 13.64 18.45 5.23
C ASP A 32 14.60 17.97 4.14
N LYS A 33 15.86 18.43 4.19
CA LYS A 33 16.93 17.97 3.30
C LYS A 33 17.26 16.49 3.50
N ASP A 34 17.34 16.00 4.74
CA ASP A 34 17.61 14.59 5.01
C ASP A 34 16.49 13.71 4.43
N VAL A 35 15.24 14.13 4.60
CA VAL A 35 14.06 13.44 4.06
C VAL A 35 14.07 13.45 2.53
N PHE A 36 14.38 14.59 1.92
CA PHE A 36 14.51 14.70 0.47
C PHE A 36 15.60 13.75 -0.06
N ASP A 37 16.80 13.79 0.53
CA ASP A 37 17.93 12.95 0.12
C ASP A 37 17.58 11.46 0.27
N LEU A 38 16.85 11.07 1.32
CA LEU A 38 16.35 9.69 1.49
C LEU A 38 15.43 9.28 0.32
N LEU A 39 14.42 10.11 0.00
CA LEU A 39 13.44 9.82 -1.04
C LEU A 39 14.08 9.72 -2.44
N ILE A 40 15.06 10.56 -2.72
CA ILE A 40 15.86 10.50 -3.96
C ILE A 40 16.68 9.21 -4.02
N ASN A 41 17.41 8.88 -2.96
CA ASN A 41 18.27 7.69 -2.92
C ASN A 41 17.47 6.39 -3.11
N MET A 42 16.26 6.32 -2.56
CA MET A 42 15.38 5.17 -2.74
C MET A 42 14.57 5.20 -4.04
N LYS A 43 14.75 6.24 -4.88
CA LYS A 43 14.03 6.44 -6.14
C LYS A 43 12.51 6.36 -5.98
N ALA A 44 11.98 7.00 -4.94
CA ALA A 44 10.55 6.95 -4.62
C ALA A 44 9.63 7.42 -5.77
N PHE A 45 10.17 8.17 -6.75
CA PHE A 45 9.44 8.83 -7.85
C PHE A 45 9.79 8.30 -9.24
N GLY A 46 10.49 7.18 -9.34
CA GLY A 46 11.08 6.75 -10.62
C GLY A 46 12.22 7.67 -11.07
N SER A 47 12.58 7.63 -12.35
CA SER A 47 13.89 8.09 -12.85
C SER A 47 13.98 9.52 -13.39
N SER A 48 13.01 10.44 -13.19
CA SER A 48 13.09 11.74 -13.90
C SER A 48 12.53 13.00 -13.25
N ASP A 49 11.75 12.94 -12.17
CA ASP A 49 11.03 14.14 -11.73
C ASP A 49 11.72 14.76 -10.51
N ALA A 50 12.16 16.03 -10.62
CA ALA A 50 12.70 16.74 -9.47
C ALA A 50 11.55 17.02 -8.49
N ILE A 51 11.72 16.54 -7.26
CA ILE A 51 10.78 16.73 -6.17
C ILE A 51 11.35 17.75 -5.19
N GLU A 52 10.53 18.23 -4.28
CA GLU A 52 11.00 19.01 -3.13
C GLU A 52 10.13 18.68 -1.93
N VAL A 53 10.76 18.47 -0.77
CA VAL A 53 10.03 18.39 0.50
C VAL A 53 9.55 19.80 0.83
N VAL A 54 8.24 20.00 0.86
CA VAL A 54 7.64 21.32 1.12
C VAL A 54 7.70 21.58 2.61
N PRO A 55 8.32 22.68 3.09
CA PRO A 55 8.26 23.06 4.51
C PRO A 55 6.82 23.20 5.01
N SER A 56 6.57 22.89 6.29
CA SER A 56 5.19 22.69 6.79
C SER A 56 4.34 23.95 6.71
N ASP A 57 4.93 25.11 6.94
CA ASP A 57 4.27 26.42 6.80
C ASP A 57 3.86 26.72 5.34
N MET A 58 4.68 26.29 4.37
CA MET A 58 4.36 26.39 2.94
C MET A 58 3.33 25.35 2.49
N LEU A 59 3.34 24.14 3.06
CA LEU A 59 2.36 23.10 2.76
C LEU A 59 0.95 23.56 3.13
N LEU A 60 0.77 24.11 4.34
CA LEU A 60 -0.53 24.59 4.83
C LEU A 60 -1.12 25.70 3.95
N LYS A 61 -0.28 26.58 3.38
CA LYS A 61 -0.72 27.67 2.49
C LYS A 61 -1.14 27.19 1.09
N ARG A 62 -0.76 25.97 0.69
CA ARG A 62 -0.97 25.44 -0.65
C ARG A 62 -2.12 24.44 -0.76
N LEU A 63 -2.53 23.86 0.37
CA LEU A 63 -3.63 22.90 0.38
C LEU A 63 -4.97 23.64 0.27
N ASP A 64 -5.81 23.25 -0.69
CA ASP A 64 -7.21 23.72 -0.79
C ASP A 64 -8.07 23.29 0.42
N CYS A 65 -7.51 22.45 1.29
CA CYS A 65 -8.07 21.98 2.56
C CYS A 65 -7.22 22.42 3.76
N ASN A 66 -6.70 23.65 3.69
CA ASN A 66 -5.87 24.27 4.73
C ASN A 66 -6.52 24.28 6.12
N ASP A 67 -7.82 24.52 6.24
CA ASP A 67 -8.54 24.54 7.53
C ASP A 67 -8.43 23.19 8.24
N VAL A 68 -8.62 22.10 7.50
CA VAL A 68 -8.46 20.73 8.01
C VAL A 68 -7.01 20.49 8.41
N ALA A 69 -6.06 20.89 7.56
CA ALA A 69 -4.63 20.69 7.80
C ALA A 69 -4.12 21.46 9.03
N ILE A 70 -4.60 22.69 9.25
CA ILE A 70 -4.32 23.52 10.44
C ILE A 70 -4.91 22.85 11.68
N ASN A 71 -6.17 22.44 11.62
CA ASN A 71 -6.86 21.78 12.74
C ASN A 71 -6.16 20.46 13.14
N TRP A 72 -5.74 19.66 12.16
CA TRP A 72 -5.04 18.39 12.39
C TRP A 72 -3.55 18.57 12.74
N LYS A 73 -3.03 19.81 12.70
CA LYS A 73 -1.61 20.13 12.92
C LYS A 73 -0.73 19.25 12.02
N VAL A 74 -1.07 19.21 10.73
CA VAL A 74 -0.34 18.44 9.72
C VAL A 74 1.07 18.98 9.60
N LYS A 75 2.04 18.07 9.55
CA LYS A 75 3.44 18.37 9.26
C LYS A 75 3.80 17.82 7.90
N SER A 76 4.86 18.36 7.30
CA SER A 76 5.39 17.87 6.03
C SER A 76 5.85 16.43 6.13
N TRP A 77 6.39 16.03 7.28
CA TRP A 77 6.75 14.66 7.55
C TRP A 77 6.71 14.35 9.04
N GLU A 78 6.45 13.09 9.37
CA GLU A 78 6.39 12.59 10.74
C GLU A 78 7.00 11.18 10.80
N LYS A 79 7.68 10.88 11.90
CA LYS A 79 8.26 9.57 12.20
C LYS A 79 7.29 8.77 13.06
N VAL A 80 7.01 7.53 12.66
CA VAL A 80 5.92 6.72 13.22
C VAL A 80 6.25 5.24 13.04
N ASP A 81 5.86 4.34 13.93
CA ASP A 81 5.93 2.88 13.69
C ASP A 81 4.55 2.40 13.22
N PHE A 82 4.35 2.25 11.90
CA PHE A 82 3.04 1.92 11.34
C PHE A 82 2.74 0.42 11.39
N ASN A 83 3.76 -0.42 11.27
CA ASN A 83 3.62 -1.88 11.22
C ASN A 83 3.92 -2.58 12.55
N HIS A 84 4.16 -1.82 13.61
CA HIS A 84 4.39 -2.27 14.99
C HIS A 84 5.59 -3.22 15.12
N ASP A 85 6.63 -3.02 14.31
CA ASP A 85 7.85 -3.83 14.34
C ASP A 85 8.99 -3.21 15.16
N LYS A 86 8.71 -2.08 15.83
CA LYS A 86 9.64 -1.28 16.64
C LYS A 86 10.71 -0.57 15.82
N LEU A 87 10.60 -0.55 14.50
CA LEU A 87 11.39 0.30 13.64
C LEU A 87 10.61 1.58 13.34
N THR A 88 11.33 2.70 13.26
CA THR A 88 10.74 3.97 12.89
C THR A 88 10.51 4.03 11.40
N ASP A 89 9.26 4.19 10.98
CA ASP A 89 8.84 4.53 9.62
C ASP A 89 8.71 6.05 9.44
N LEU A 90 8.42 6.47 8.21
CA LEU A 90 8.25 7.86 7.84
C LEU A 90 6.96 8.03 7.04
N ILE A 91 6.20 9.08 7.32
CA ILE A 91 5.20 9.63 6.39
C ILE A 91 5.64 11.00 5.95
N VAL A 92 5.47 11.33 4.68
CA VAL A 92 5.96 12.58 4.09
C VAL A 92 5.05 13.06 2.96
N THR A 93 4.81 14.36 2.91
CA THR A 93 4.18 15.06 1.80
C THR A 93 5.24 15.86 1.04
N VAL A 94 5.34 15.64 -0.26
CA VAL A 94 6.26 16.39 -1.15
C VAL A 94 5.49 17.07 -2.26
N LYS A 95 6.15 17.97 -3.00
CA LYS A 95 5.66 18.48 -4.28
C LYS A 95 6.54 17.99 -5.43
N ASP A 96 5.94 17.83 -6.60
CA ASP A 96 6.68 17.81 -7.86
C ASP A 96 6.89 19.23 -8.42
N ASN A 97 7.66 19.31 -9.51
CA ASN A 97 7.88 20.56 -10.25
C ASN A 97 6.58 21.18 -10.82
N ASN A 98 5.57 20.36 -11.08
CA ASN A 98 4.26 20.79 -11.57
C ASN A 98 3.31 21.22 -10.43
N ARG A 99 3.82 21.30 -9.20
CA ARG A 99 3.13 21.72 -7.97
C ARG A 99 2.07 20.73 -7.46
N SER A 100 2.02 19.52 -8.02
CA SER A 100 1.19 18.44 -7.48
C SER A 100 1.77 17.95 -6.17
N LEU A 101 0.91 17.74 -5.17
CA LEU A 101 1.31 17.18 -3.90
C LEU A 101 1.21 15.66 -3.94
N PHE A 102 2.20 15.00 -3.35
CA PHE A 102 2.25 13.55 -3.23
C PHE A 102 2.53 13.17 -1.79
N ILE A 103 1.88 12.10 -1.34
CA ILE A 103 1.99 11.61 0.02
C ILE A 103 2.61 10.21 -0.04
N PHE A 104 3.70 10.01 0.68
CA PHE A 104 4.37 8.72 0.79
C PHE A 104 4.48 8.25 2.22
N ALA A 105 4.38 6.95 2.40
CA ALA A 105 4.83 6.26 3.60
C ALA A 105 6.05 5.40 3.24
N VAL A 106 7.15 5.60 3.96
CA VAL A 106 8.38 4.81 3.85
C VAL A 106 8.45 3.89 5.06
N ILE A 107 8.31 2.60 4.81
CA ILE A 107 8.33 1.54 5.83
C ILE A 107 9.73 0.96 5.92
N ASP A 108 10.33 0.95 7.10
CA ASP A 108 11.58 0.26 7.36
C ASP A 108 11.33 -1.25 7.42
N LYS A 109 12.16 -2.04 6.74
CA LYS A 109 12.10 -3.51 6.71
C LYS A 109 13.22 -4.16 7.51
N GLY A 110 13.97 -3.36 8.25
CA GLY A 110 15.20 -3.75 8.92
C GLY A 110 16.33 -4.03 7.93
N LYS A 111 17.55 -4.17 8.46
CA LYS A 111 18.76 -4.51 7.68
C LYS A 111 19.00 -3.60 6.46
N GLY A 112 18.54 -2.35 6.53
CA GLY A 112 18.69 -1.36 5.46
C GLY A 112 17.66 -1.47 4.33
N GLY A 113 16.68 -2.37 4.42
CA GLY A 113 15.57 -2.45 3.47
C GLY A 113 14.54 -1.36 3.74
N LEU A 114 14.14 -0.61 2.72
CA LEU A 114 13.06 0.37 2.80
C LEU A 114 11.99 0.04 1.75
N LYS A 115 10.72 0.28 2.09
CA LYS A 115 9.60 0.17 1.16
C LYS A 115 8.85 1.49 1.11
N CYS A 116 8.81 2.12 -0.07
CA CYS A 116 7.97 3.28 -0.30
C CYS A 116 6.55 2.85 -0.71
N LEU A 117 5.54 3.54 -0.20
CA LEU A 117 4.14 3.38 -0.58
C LEU A 117 3.57 4.76 -0.86
N GLU A 118 3.01 4.96 -2.04
CA GLU A 118 2.25 6.17 -2.36
C GLU A 118 0.83 6.06 -1.77
N LEU A 119 0.41 7.11 -1.06
CA LEU A 119 -0.92 7.27 -0.48
C LEU A 119 -1.75 8.33 -1.22
N SER A 120 -1.11 9.17 -2.02
CA SER A 120 -1.80 10.10 -2.89
C SER A 120 -2.61 9.36 -3.94
N ASN A 121 -3.83 9.83 -4.16
CA ASN A 121 -4.69 9.40 -5.26
C ASN A 121 -4.96 10.65 -6.10
N ASN A 122 -3.96 11.02 -6.91
CA ASN A 122 -3.97 12.24 -7.74
C ASN A 122 -4.99 12.15 -8.90
N ARG A 123 -5.80 11.10 -8.92
CA ARG A 123 -6.76 10.82 -9.97
C ARG A 123 -8.17 11.28 -9.56
N GLY A 124 -8.34 12.61 -9.47
CA GLY A 124 -9.63 13.27 -9.22
C GLY A 124 -9.82 13.85 -7.82
N SER A 125 -8.80 13.74 -6.96
CA SER A 125 -8.71 14.53 -5.73
C SER A 125 -7.89 15.78 -6.00
N TYR A 126 -8.37 16.95 -5.61
CA TYR A 126 -7.60 18.20 -5.68
C TYR A 126 -7.06 18.61 -4.31
N CYS A 127 -7.56 18.03 -3.22
CA CYS A 127 -6.90 18.13 -1.92
C CYS A 127 -6.80 16.78 -1.23
N GLN A 128 -5.62 16.47 -0.68
CA GLN A 128 -5.35 15.26 0.09
C GLN A 128 -4.43 15.60 1.25
N LEU A 129 -4.69 15.01 2.41
CA LEU A 129 -3.84 15.15 3.58
C LEU A 129 -3.88 13.87 4.40
N VAL A 130 -2.80 13.67 5.16
CA VAL A 130 -2.65 12.57 6.10
C VAL A 130 -2.20 13.09 7.43
N LYS A 131 -2.63 12.41 8.50
CA LYS A 131 -2.13 12.63 9.84
C LYS A 131 -1.95 11.29 10.55
N PRO A 132 -0.76 10.96 11.05
CA PRO A 132 -0.61 9.85 11.98
C PRO A 132 -1.48 10.07 13.22
N ILE A 133 -2.26 9.05 13.56
CA ILE A 133 -3.13 9.04 14.73
C ILE A 133 -2.99 7.71 15.47
N THR A 134 -3.35 7.69 16.75
CA THR A 134 -3.42 6.46 17.54
C THR A 134 -4.87 6.23 17.93
N VAL A 135 -5.40 5.05 17.62
CA VAL A 135 -6.77 4.64 17.96
C VAL A 135 -6.68 3.37 18.78
N ASP A 136 -7.13 3.42 20.04
CA ASP A 136 -7.10 2.28 20.97
C ASP A 136 -5.69 1.65 21.11
N GLY A 137 -4.65 2.49 21.11
CA GLY A 137 -3.24 2.07 21.18
C GLY A 137 -2.63 1.56 19.88
N ILE A 138 -3.40 1.52 18.78
CA ILE A 138 -2.95 1.07 17.46
C ILE A 138 -2.61 2.28 16.61
N GLN A 139 -1.45 2.23 15.95
CA GLN A 139 -0.98 3.31 15.10
C GLN A 139 -1.66 3.25 13.73
N MET A 140 -2.23 4.38 13.32
CA MET A 140 -3.05 4.50 12.12
C MET A 140 -2.79 5.86 11.44
N ILE A 141 -3.48 6.09 10.32
CA ILE A 141 -3.48 7.36 9.59
C ILE A 141 -4.91 7.85 9.47
N ALA A 142 -5.18 9.09 9.87
CA ALA A 142 -6.33 9.83 9.40
C ALA A 142 -6.01 10.29 7.97
N TYR A 143 -6.81 9.87 7.00
CA TYR A 143 -6.68 10.28 5.61
C TYR A 143 -7.89 11.14 5.26
N TYR A 144 -7.64 12.28 4.66
CA TYR A 144 -8.69 13.16 4.18
C TYR A 144 -8.47 13.47 2.71
N SER A 145 -9.56 13.50 1.95
CA SER A 145 -9.54 13.94 0.56
C SER A 145 -10.77 14.76 0.19
N LYS A 146 -10.57 15.76 -0.65
CA LYS A 146 -11.61 16.43 -1.43
C LYS A 146 -11.53 15.98 -2.87
N ARG A 147 -12.66 15.52 -3.42
CA ARG A 147 -12.75 15.01 -4.79
C ARG A 147 -13.92 15.63 -5.53
N PHE A 148 -13.75 15.81 -6.83
CA PHE A 148 -14.87 16.08 -7.71
C PHE A 148 -15.59 14.77 -8.05
N ARG A 149 -16.92 14.80 -8.09
CA ARG A 149 -17.73 13.71 -8.63
C ARG A 149 -18.48 14.16 -9.87
N MET A 150 -18.68 13.24 -10.82
CA MET A 150 -19.71 13.44 -11.84
C MET A 150 -21.07 12.98 -11.32
N ILE A 151 -22.08 13.79 -11.60
CA ILE A 151 -23.50 13.45 -11.45
C ILE A 151 -24.08 13.42 -12.86
N ASN A 152 -24.82 12.35 -13.19
CA ASN A 152 -25.55 12.22 -14.46
C ASN A 152 -24.73 12.46 -15.74
N GLN A 153 -23.44 12.09 -15.76
CA GLN A 153 -22.52 12.30 -16.90
C GLN A 153 -22.32 13.78 -17.29
N GLN A 154 -22.78 14.70 -16.44
CA GLN A 154 -22.47 16.11 -16.53
C GLN A 154 -21.38 16.43 -15.49
N LEU A 155 -20.46 17.31 -15.86
CA LEU A 155 -19.46 17.90 -14.95
C LEU A 155 -20.18 18.88 -14.01
N GLU A 156 -21.03 18.37 -13.13
CA GLU A 156 -21.40 19.09 -11.92
C GLU A 156 -20.26 18.88 -10.93
N LEU A 157 -19.46 19.93 -10.69
CA LEU A 157 -18.37 19.93 -9.71
C LEU A 157 -18.96 19.90 -8.29
N ASN A 158 -19.56 18.78 -7.90
CA ASN A 158 -19.90 18.56 -6.50
C ASN A 158 -18.68 18.03 -5.77
N GLU A 159 -18.16 18.86 -4.87
CA GLU A 159 -17.08 18.53 -3.97
C GLU A 159 -17.58 17.51 -2.96
N THR A 160 -16.96 16.33 -2.93
CA THR A 160 -17.17 15.38 -1.83
C THR A 160 -15.93 15.35 -0.96
N GLU A 161 -16.12 15.66 0.30
CA GLU A 161 -15.13 15.45 1.34
C GLU A 161 -15.26 14.02 1.88
N GLN A 162 -14.13 13.35 2.06
CA GLN A 162 -14.07 12.02 2.64
C GLN A 162 -12.94 11.97 3.65
N THR A 163 -13.26 11.49 4.84
CA THR A 163 -12.28 11.16 5.88
C THR A 163 -12.33 9.66 6.12
N ASP A 164 -11.18 9.01 6.00
CA ASP A 164 -10.98 7.60 6.31
C ASP A 164 -9.93 7.43 7.41
N THR A 165 -10.01 6.29 8.09
CA THR A 165 -8.91 5.81 8.95
C THR A 165 -8.22 4.68 8.23
N LEU A 166 -6.91 4.79 8.01
CA LEU A 166 -6.09 3.77 7.36
C LEU A 166 -5.20 3.07 8.37
N ILE A 167 -5.04 1.77 8.20
CA ILE A 167 -4.15 0.92 9.00
C ILE A 167 -3.18 0.17 8.08
N TYR A 168 -1.95 -0.05 8.56
CA TYR A 168 -0.97 -0.85 7.83
C TYR A 168 -1.23 -2.34 8.04
N LEU A 169 -1.82 -2.99 7.05
CA LEU A 169 -2.08 -4.44 7.03
C LEU A 169 -1.80 -5.02 5.65
N PHE A 170 -1.56 -6.33 5.59
CA PHE A 170 -1.35 -7.02 4.30
C PHE A 170 -0.19 -6.43 3.47
N GLY A 171 0.78 -5.78 4.13
CA GLY A 171 1.96 -5.16 3.52
C GLY A 171 1.73 -3.79 2.86
N GLY A 172 0.63 -3.11 3.19
CA GLY A 172 0.35 -1.72 2.77
C GLY A 172 -0.78 -1.10 3.60
N PHE A 173 -1.25 0.09 3.21
CA PHE A 173 -2.36 0.74 3.90
C PHE A 173 -3.70 0.31 3.32
N VAL A 174 -4.68 0.08 4.20
CA VAL A 174 -6.07 -0.26 3.86
C VAL A 174 -7.01 0.48 4.82
N GLU A 175 -8.26 0.68 4.43
CA GLU A 175 -9.27 1.26 5.32
C GLU A 175 -9.44 0.38 6.57
N TYR A 176 -9.47 1.00 7.75
CA TYR A 176 -9.63 0.30 9.01
C TYR A 176 -11.03 -0.31 9.13
N ASN A 177 -11.09 -1.63 9.31
CA ASN A 177 -12.32 -2.38 9.49
C ASN A 177 -12.28 -3.18 10.80
N ARG A 178 -13.09 -2.76 11.78
CA ARG A 178 -13.24 -3.43 13.09
C ARG A 178 -13.93 -4.80 13.02
N LYS A 179 -14.69 -5.06 11.96
CA LYS A 179 -15.52 -6.26 11.80
C LYS A 179 -15.29 -6.87 10.43
N PRO A 180 -14.10 -7.47 10.18
CA PRO A 180 -13.87 -8.24 8.97
C PRO A 180 -14.89 -9.38 8.89
N LEU A 181 -15.32 -9.70 7.67
CA LEU A 181 -16.23 -10.82 7.41
C LEU A 181 -15.44 -12.03 6.94
N ASP A 182 -15.95 -13.23 7.15
CA ASP A 182 -15.30 -14.44 6.67
C ASP A 182 -16.07 -15.05 5.50
N TYR A 183 -15.60 -14.78 4.28
CA TYR A 183 -16.19 -15.32 3.07
C TYR A 183 -15.53 -16.63 2.66
N ASN A 184 -16.36 -17.61 2.30
CA ASN A 184 -15.91 -18.80 1.61
C ASN A 184 -15.56 -18.47 0.15
N ILE A 185 -14.32 -18.07 -0.09
CA ILE A 185 -13.82 -17.67 -1.42
C ILE A 185 -13.43 -18.91 -2.22
N LYS A 186 -14.02 -19.07 -3.41
CA LYS A 186 -13.76 -20.16 -4.35
C LYS A 186 -12.67 -19.79 -5.35
N SER A 187 -12.72 -18.59 -5.92
CA SER A 187 -11.68 -18.09 -6.82
C SER A 187 -11.66 -16.58 -6.88
N ILE A 188 -10.53 -16.04 -7.32
CA ILE A 188 -10.28 -14.61 -7.48
C ILE A 188 -9.62 -14.44 -8.84
N SER A 189 -10.10 -13.53 -9.67
CA SER A 189 -9.43 -13.18 -10.91
C SER A 189 -9.40 -11.68 -11.14
N ILE A 190 -8.28 -11.16 -11.60
CA ILE A 190 -8.13 -9.78 -12.04
C ILE A 190 -7.67 -9.76 -13.49
N LYS A 191 -8.23 -8.83 -14.26
CA LYS A 191 -7.76 -8.47 -15.59
C LYS A 191 -7.48 -6.97 -15.61
N VAL A 192 -6.21 -6.60 -15.82
CA VAL A 192 -5.82 -5.21 -16.11
C VAL A 192 -5.38 -5.17 -17.58
N THR A 193 -4.08 -5.10 -17.84
CA THR A 193 -3.48 -5.64 -19.08
C THR A 193 -3.45 -7.16 -18.99
N ASP A 194 -2.78 -7.66 -17.95
CA ASP A 194 -2.61 -9.09 -17.73
C ASP A 194 -3.84 -9.69 -17.06
N SER A 195 -4.06 -10.98 -17.27
CA SER A 195 -5.07 -11.76 -16.55
C SER A 195 -4.41 -12.67 -15.54
N ILE A 196 -4.83 -12.58 -14.28
CA ILE A 196 -4.40 -13.45 -13.19
C ILE A 196 -5.63 -14.07 -12.55
N GLY A 197 -5.67 -15.40 -12.46
CA GLY A 197 -6.70 -16.16 -11.76
C GLY A 197 -6.10 -17.01 -10.66
N VAL A 198 -6.71 -17.03 -9.47
CA VAL A 198 -6.27 -17.79 -8.29
C VAL A 198 -7.45 -18.62 -7.79
N THR A 199 -7.25 -19.92 -7.63
CA THR A 199 -8.25 -20.84 -7.05
C THR A 199 -8.08 -20.94 -5.54
N ASN A 200 -9.13 -21.41 -4.85
CA ASN A 200 -9.08 -21.69 -3.41
C ASN A 200 -8.09 -22.79 -3.02
N GLN A 201 -7.67 -23.64 -3.97
CA GLN A 201 -6.64 -24.68 -3.82
C GLN A 201 -5.22 -24.16 -4.07
N GLY A 202 -5.06 -22.88 -4.42
CA GLY A 202 -3.75 -22.26 -4.64
C GLY A 202 -3.20 -22.40 -6.06
N LYS A 203 -3.94 -23.01 -6.99
CA LYS A 203 -3.58 -22.96 -8.42
C LYS A 203 -3.75 -21.54 -8.95
N VAL A 204 -2.73 -21.05 -9.65
CA VAL A 204 -2.72 -19.74 -10.28
C VAL A 204 -2.50 -19.85 -11.77
N PHE A 205 -3.28 -19.09 -12.52
CA PHE A 205 -3.20 -18.94 -13.96
C PHE A 205 -2.80 -17.50 -14.28
N TYR A 206 -1.86 -17.34 -15.18
CA TYR A 206 -1.41 -16.05 -15.67
C TYR A 206 -1.43 -16.05 -17.20
N SER A 207 -2.04 -15.03 -17.79
CA SER A 207 -2.00 -14.77 -19.23
C SER A 207 -1.55 -13.31 -19.42
N PRO A 208 -0.40 -13.05 -20.06
CA PRO A 208 0.06 -11.70 -20.34
C PRO A 208 -0.88 -11.01 -21.33
N GLY A 209 -1.06 -9.70 -21.16
CA GLY A 209 -1.83 -8.88 -22.10
C GLY A 209 -0.96 -8.19 -23.16
N LEU A 210 -1.64 -7.65 -24.18
CA LEU A 210 -1.02 -7.08 -25.38
C LEU A 210 -0.46 -5.64 -25.24
N ARG A 211 -0.61 -4.97 -24.09
CA ARG A 211 -0.25 -3.54 -23.93
C ARG A 211 0.34 -3.21 -22.57
N ARG A 212 1.54 -2.64 -22.53
CA ARG A 212 1.99 -1.85 -21.36
C ARG A 212 1.09 -0.63 -21.24
N MET A 213 0.40 -0.45 -20.12
CA MET A 213 -0.36 0.77 -19.87
C MET A 213 0.51 1.81 -19.17
N PHE A 214 0.16 3.06 -19.39
CA PHE A 214 0.90 4.24 -18.96
C PHE A 214 1.10 4.31 -17.44
N ARG A 215 2.19 5.00 -17.05
CA ARG A 215 2.56 5.66 -15.79
C ARG A 215 1.86 5.28 -14.46
N ASP A 216 1.55 4.00 -14.22
CA ASP A 216 1.30 3.46 -12.88
C ASP A 216 2.40 2.50 -12.47
N THR A 217 2.63 2.44 -11.15
CA THR A 217 3.76 1.84 -10.44
C THR A 217 4.56 0.82 -11.27
N LEU A 218 5.89 0.98 -11.30
CA LEU A 218 6.83 0.10 -12.04
C LEU A 218 6.52 -1.40 -11.87
N GLU A 219 5.96 -1.79 -10.72
CA GLU A 219 5.52 -3.16 -10.38
C GLU A 219 4.38 -3.70 -11.28
N MET A 220 3.46 -2.86 -11.76
CA MET A 220 2.27 -3.29 -12.50
C MET A 220 2.52 -3.50 -13.98
N ASN A 221 3.56 -2.86 -14.53
CA ASN A 221 3.85 -2.78 -15.96
C ASN A 221 4.81 -3.86 -16.51
N LEU A 222 5.26 -4.77 -15.66
CA LEU A 222 6.10 -5.89 -16.07
C LEU A 222 5.23 -7.06 -16.51
N ALA A 223 5.05 -7.22 -17.83
CA ALA A 223 4.64 -8.48 -18.41
C ALA A 223 5.84 -9.44 -18.42
N ILE A 224 5.64 -10.69 -18.02
CA ILE A 224 6.70 -11.72 -17.99
C ILE A 224 7.23 -12.01 -19.40
N ASP A 225 6.36 -11.95 -20.41
CA ASP A 225 6.71 -12.01 -21.83
C ASP A 225 5.57 -11.42 -22.70
N SER A 226 5.77 -11.37 -24.02
CA SER A 226 4.77 -10.98 -25.02
C SER A 226 4.06 -12.17 -25.69
N SER A 227 4.27 -13.38 -25.18
CA SER A 227 3.68 -14.59 -25.73
C SER A 227 2.23 -14.70 -25.26
N HIS A 228 1.28 -15.01 -26.14
CA HIS A 228 -0.14 -15.16 -25.76
C HIS A 228 -0.43 -16.48 -25.03
N ASN A 229 0.56 -16.97 -24.29
CA ASN A 229 0.51 -18.23 -23.58
C ASN A 229 -0.18 -18.08 -22.23
N THR A 230 -0.79 -19.15 -21.76
CA THR A 230 -1.23 -19.23 -20.37
C THR A 230 -0.19 -20.00 -19.57
N TYR A 231 0.16 -19.45 -18.42
CA TYR A 231 1.09 -20.02 -17.48
C TYR A 231 0.35 -20.48 -16.24
N VAL A 232 0.85 -21.54 -15.61
CA VAL A 232 0.32 -22.09 -14.37
C VAL A 232 1.40 -22.17 -13.32
N SER A 233 1.02 -21.92 -12.07
CA SER A 233 1.87 -22.11 -10.90
C SER A 233 1.02 -22.47 -9.67
N ASP A 234 1.71 -22.76 -8.58
CA ASP A 234 1.13 -23.00 -7.26
C ASP A 234 1.54 -21.87 -6.32
N VAL A 235 0.55 -21.30 -5.64
CA VAL A 235 0.77 -20.28 -4.62
C VAL A 235 0.99 -20.93 -3.26
N PRO A 236 2.04 -20.52 -2.52
CA PRO A 236 2.20 -20.89 -1.12
C PRO A 236 0.96 -20.56 -0.28
N LEU A 237 0.54 -21.49 0.58
CA LEU A 237 -0.70 -21.38 1.35
C LEU A 237 -0.78 -20.08 2.18
N ASN A 238 0.34 -19.63 2.75
CA ASN A 238 0.41 -18.37 3.47
C ASN A 238 0.07 -17.15 2.57
N LYS A 239 0.62 -17.10 1.35
CA LYS A 239 0.32 -16.05 0.36
C LYS A 239 -1.14 -16.12 -0.11
N LEU A 240 -1.74 -17.31 -0.20
CA LEU A 240 -3.16 -17.48 -0.53
C LEU A 240 -4.06 -16.98 0.61
N ASN A 241 -3.79 -17.43 1.83
CA ASN A 241 -4.58 -17.06 3.01
C ASN A 241 -4.50 -15.56 3.28
N ASN A 242 -3.34 -14.94 3.07
CA ASN A 242 -3.19 -13.48 3.20
C ASN A 242 -4.12 -12.71 2.25
N ARG A 243 -4.32 -13.20 1.02
CA ARG A 243 -5.25 -12.58 0.05
C ARG A 243 -6.71 -12.82 0.39
N LYS A 244 -7.06 -14.03 0.83
CA LYS A 244 -8.41 -14.34 1.34
C LYS A 244 -8.75 -13.44 2.53
N ALA A 245 -7.82 -13.30 3.47
CA ALA A 245 -7.94 -12.42 4.62
C ALA A 245 -8.10 -10.95 4.21
N LEU A 246 -7.36 -10.47 3.21
CA LEU A 246 -7.56 -9.12 2.67
C LEU A 246 -8.96 -8.92 2.07
N ILE A 247 -9.45 -9.86 1.25
CA ILE A 247 -10.80 -9.79 0.65
C ILE A 247 -11.90 -9.75 1.70
N ASN A 248 -11.74 -10.58 2.72
CA ASN A 248 -12.58 -10.66 3.91
C ASN A 248 -12.56 -9.34 4.69
N TYR A 249 -11.37 -8.78 4.88
CA TYR A 249 -11.14 -7.55 5.62
C TYR A 249 -11.73 -6.32 4.92
N ILE A 250 -11.58 -6.18 3.59
CA ILE A 250 -12.13 -5.03 2.83
C ILE A 250 -13.62 -5.15 2.55
N ASN A 251 -14.26 -6.24 3.01
CA ASN A 251 -15.69 -6.48 2.82
C ASN A 251 -16.12 -6.40 1.35
N ILE A 252 -15.45 -7.19 0.49
CA ILE A 252 -15.59 -7.07 -0.98
C ILE A 252 -17.05 -7.11 -1.49
N LYS A 253 -17.95 -7.87 -0.85
CA LYS A 253 -19.35 -7.98 -1.29
C LYS A 253 -20.06 -6.61 -1.24
N LYS A 254 -19.75 -5.75 -0.26
CA LYS A 254 -20.35 -4.42 -0.07
C LYS A 254 -19.74 -3.30 -0.91
N MET A 255 -18.58 -3.50 -1.52
CA MET A 255 -17.93 -2.47 -2.33
C MET A 255 -18.77 -2.09 -3.56
N LYS A 256 -18.52 -0.93 -4.18
CA LYS A 256 -19.21 -0.58 -5.44
C LYS A 256 -18.82 -1.57 -6.54
N THR A 257 -19.69 -1.74 -7.53
CA THR A 257 -19.41 -2.59 -8.70
C THR A 257 -18.65 -1.84 -9.78
N SER A 258 -18.62 -0.50 -9.73
CA SER A 258 -17.80 0.30 -10.64
C SER A 258 -17.21 1.55 -10.01
N TYR A 259 -15.99 1.86 -10.41
CA TYR A 259 -15.24 3.09 -10.14
C TYR A 259 -14.73 3.63 -11.48
N SER A 260 -14.64 4.95 -11.62
CA SER A 260 -14.20 5.59 -12.86
C SER A 260 -13.65 6.98 -12.60
N VAL A 261 -12.51 7.28 -13.22
CA VAL A 261 -12.02 8.65 -13.44
C VAL A 261 -12.88 9.39 -14.46
N LEU A 262 -12.61 10.69 -14.62
CA LEU A 262 -13.39 11.61 -15.47
C LEU A 262 -12.77 11.85 -16.86
N TRP A 263 -11.55 11.37 -17.11
CA TRP A 263 -10.88 11.44 -18.42
C TRP A 263 -10.91 10.09 -19.13
N THR A 264 -10.48 10.06 -20.39
CA THR A 264 -10.33 8.84 -21.20
C THR A 264 -8.89 8.30 -21.15
N ASP A 265 -8.67 7.12 -21.73
CA ASP A 265 -7.35 6.49 -21.94
C ASP A 265 -6.55 6.09 -20.67
N ASP A 266 -7.23 5.89 -19.53
CA ASP A 266 -6.63 5.34 -18.31
C ASP A 266 -6.69 3.79 -18.23
N ALA A 267 -5.92 3.21 -17.30
CA ALA A 267 -5.90 1.79 -17.00
C ALA A 267 -7.21 1.30 -16.38
N GLU A 268 -7.67 0.10 -16.75
CA GLU A 268 -8.87 -0.51 -16.17
C GLU A 268 -8.55 -1.82 -15.47
N ALA A 269 -8.99 -1.96 -14.21
CA ALA A 269 -8.98 -3.23 -13.51
C ALA A 269 -10.37 -3.86 -13.45
N ASN A 270 -10.47 -5.11 -13.92
CA ASN A 270 -11.66 -5.93 -13.84
C ASN A 270 -11.43 -7.08 -12.85
N LEU A 271 -11.97 -6.94 -11.64
CA LEU A 271 -11.88 -7.94 -10.58
C LEU A 271 -13.15 -8.78 -10.52
N ILE A 272 -12.99 -10.09 -10.36
CA ILE A 272 -14.06 -11.04 -10.10
C ILE A 272 -13.67 -11.89 -8.88
N VAL A 273 -14.55 -11.93 -7.87
CA VAL A 273 -14.44 -12.86 -6.74
C VAL A 273 -15.63 -13.79 -6.78
N GLU A 274 -15.38 -15.09 -6.93
CA GLU A 274 -16.40 -16.14 -6.85
C GLU A 274 -16.38 -16.77 -5.47
N PHE A 275 -17.56 -16.97 -4.90
CA PHE A 275 -17.75 -17.57 -3.58
C PHE A 275 -18.21 -19.03 -3.70
N ALA A 276 -18.06 -19.80 -2.62
CA ALA A 276 -18.42 -21.21 -2.59
C ALA A 276 -19.93 -21.46 -2.80
N ASP A 277 -20.77 -20.47 -2.47
CA ASP A 277 -22.22 -20.47 -2.72
C ASP A 277 -22.57 -20.24 -4.20
N GLY A 278 -21.58 -20.05 -5.08
CA GLY A 278 -21.75 -19.77 -6.51
C GLY A 278 -21.97 -18.30 -6.85
N THR A 279 -22.16 -17.43 -5.86
CA THR A 279 -22.31 -15.98 -6.08
C THR A 279 -20.99 -15.36 -6.55
N LYS A 280 -21.09 -14.24 -7.27
CA LYS A 280 -19.93 -13.52 -7.83
C LYS A 280 -20.02 -12.03 -7.52
N LYS A 281 -18.92 -11.46 -7.03
CA LYS A 281 -18.70 -10.02 -7.00
C LYS A 281 -17.86 -9.63 -8.21
N ARG A 282 -18.35 -8.69 -9.02
CA ARG A 282 -17.62 -8.10 -10.15
C ARG A 282 -17.39 -6.61 -9.86
N ILE A 283 -16.16 -6.15 -10.03
CA ILE A 283 -15.78 -4.76 -9.86
C ILE A 283 -15.00 -4.32 -11.10
N ARG A 284 -15.48 -3.28 -11.76
CA ARG A 284 -14.78 -2.58 -12.86
C ARG A 284 -14.25 -1.25 -12.35
N ASP A 285 -12.95 -1.07 -12.32
CA ASP A 285 -12.28 0.10 -11.76
C ASP A 285 -11.42 0.77 -12.83
N TYR A 286 -12.00 1.79 -13.47
CA TYR A 286 -11.37 2.57 -14.52
C TYR A 286 -10.59 3.74 -13.93
N GLY A 287 -9.30 3.79 -14.22
CA GLY A 287 -8.29 4.62 -13.55
C GLY A 287 -7.78 4.03 -12.23
N MET A 288 -8.21 2.81 -11.85
CA MET A 288 -7.76 2.12 -10.64
C MET A 288 -7.87 2.98 -9.37
N ILE A 289 -8.95 3.78 -9.28
CA ILE A 289 -9.19 4.80 -8.25
C ILE A 289 -10.06 4.30 -7.10
N GLY A 290 -10.21 2.98 -6.97
CA GLY A 290 -10.90 2.33 -5.89
C GLY A 290 -10.36 2.67 -4.50
N SER A 291 -10.89 1.97 -3.50
CA SER A 291 -10.44 2.11 -2.12
C SER A 291 -8.99 1.65 -1.96
N PHE A 292 -8.30 2.08 -0.90
CA PHE A 292 -6.94 1.63 -0.56
C PHE A 292 -6.87 0.10 -0.45
N GLY A 293 -7.87 -0.51 0.21
CA GLY A 293 -8.03 -1.95 0.29
C GLY A 293 -8.16 -2.64 -1.06
N LEU A 294 -8.90 -2.04 -2.00
CA LEU A 294 -9.08 -2.57 -3.35
C LEU A 294 -7.77 -2.49 -4.16
N THR A 295 -7.11 -1.33 -4.14
CA THR A 295 -5.79 -1.14 -4.76
C THR A 295 -4.77 -2.11 -4.18
N ARG A 296 -4.78 -2.31 -2.86
CA ARG A 296 -3.91 -3.29 -2.21
C ARG A 296 -4.16 -4.70 -2.73
N LEU A 297 -5.43 -5.10 -2.89
CA LEU A 297 -5.78 -6.40 -3.45
C LEU A 297 -5.23 -6.56 -4.87
N TYR A 298 -5.37 -5.56 -5.73
CA TYR A 298 -4.81 -5.58 -7.08
C TYR A 298 -3.30 -5.80 -7.07
N LEU A 299 -2.57 -5.03 -6.27
CA LEU A 299 -1.12 -5.14 -6.15
C LEU A 299 -0.70 -6.53 -5.67
N THR A 300 -1.38 -7.12 -4.67
CA THR A 300 -1.05 -8.48 -4.20
C THR A 300 -1.32 -9.58 -5.23
N LEU A 301 -2.26 -9.36 -6.17
CA LEU A 301 -2.52 -10.30 -7.25
C LEU A 301 -1.47 -10.15 -8.36
N LEU A 302 -1.14 -8.92 -8.74
CA LEU A 302 -0.15 -8.62 -9.78
C LEU A 302 1.29 -9.00 -9.36
N ASP A 303 1.63 -8.91 -8.08
CA ASP A 303 2.93 -9.33 -7.53
C ASP A 303 3.22 -10.83 -7.72
N LEU A 304 2.20 -11.67 -7.98
CA LEU A 304 2.42 -13.08 -8.28
C LEU A 304 3.27 -13.30 -9.52
N LYS A 305 3.20 -12.38 -10.49
CA LYS A 305 3.96 -12.45 -11.72
C LYS A 305 5.45 -12.60 -11.43
N ASN A 306 5.94 -11.81 -10.49
CA ASN A 306 7.36 -11.73 -10.15
C ASN A 306 7.75 -12.65 -8.99
N SER A 307 6.78 -13.21 -8.26
CA SER A 307 7.03 -13.92 -7.01
C SER A 307 6.79 -15.42 -7.06
N LEU A 308 6.48 -15.97 -8.24
CA LEU A 308 6.27 -17.39 -8.50
C LEU A 308 7.13 -17.89 -9.65
N THR A 309 7.39 -19.19 -9.65
CA THR A 309 8.00 -19.88 -10.79
C THR A 309 6.90 -20.41 -11.70
N TRP A 310 6.93 -20.01 -12.98
CA TRP A 310 5.87 -20.30 -13.93
C TRP A 310 6.20 -21.49 -14.83
N LYS A 311 5.18 -22.27 -15.16
CA LYS A 311 5.24 -23.32 -16.19
C LYS A 311 4.20 -23.02 -17.25
N LEU A 312 4.53 -23.28 -18.52
CA LEU A 312 3.55 -23.20 -19.60
C LEU A 312 2.40 -24.17 -19.29
N ALA A 313 1.16 -23.68 -19.33
CA ALA A 313 -0.01 -24.55 -19.25
C ALA A 313 0.00 -25.41 -20.52
N ARG A 314 0.10 -26.73 -20.37
CA ARG A 314 -0.01 -27.64 -21.52
C ARG A 314 -1.42 -27.46 -22.11
N LYS A 315 -1.47 -27.28 -23.43
CA LYS A 315 -2.73 -27.26 -24.19
C LYS A 315 -3.40 -28.63 -24.10
#